data_AF-A0A2U0S6U1-F1
#
_entry.id   AF-A0A2U0S6U1-F1
#
_cell.length_a   1.000
_cell.length_b   1.000
_cell.length_c   1.000
_cell.angle_alpha   90.00
_cell.angle_beta   90.00
_cell.angle_gamma   90.00
#
_symmetry.space_group_name_H-M   'P 1'
#
loop_
_entity.id
_entity.type
_entity.pdbx_description
1 polymer ?
#
loop_
_entity_poly.entity_id
_entity_poly.type
_entity_poly.pdbx_seq_one_letter_code
_entity_poly.pdbx_strand_id
1 'polypeptide(L)'
;MRMWMVDPRIMCRQHLLGEHVEIHMFVGTLSRGKTVKGYIEKGLLEVHKLYARHEELVEEMKRRGYRHCSDLDEKWRTAKKRGIVDRKKSREELLKRCPRCKQRHDDVASC
;
A
#
# COMPACT_ATOMS: atom_id res chain seq x y z
N MET A 1 -8.18 -0.49 6.22
CA MET A 1 -7.84 -0.14 4.83
C MET A 1 -7.06 1.16 4.82
N ARG A 2 -5.81 1.10 4.38
CA ARG A 2 -4.98 2.25 4.03
C ARG A 2 -3.94 1.86 2.97
N MET A 3 -3.37 2.85 2.32
CA MET A 3 -2.11 2.72 1.61
C MET A 3 -1.02 3.32 2.50
N TRP A 4 0.07 2.58 2.76
CA TRP A 4 1.19 3.12 3.52
C TRP A 4 2.03 4.06 2.67
N MET A 5 2.14 3.81 1.35
CA MET A 5 2.92 4.62 0.42
C MET A 5 4.38 4.82 0.88
N VAL A 6 4.93 3.82 1.57
CA VAL A 6 6.33 3.72 1.95
C VAL A 6 7.05 2.71 1.06
N ASP A 7 8.38 2.71 1.09
CA ASP A 7 9.16 1.67 0.43
C ASP A 7 8.74 0.25 0.91
N PRO A 8 8.25 -0.64 0.03
CA PRO A 8 7.84 -2.00 0.43
C PRO A 8 8.95 -2.80 1.13
N ARG A 9 10.23 -2.52 0.85
CA ARG A 9 11.38 -3.24 1.44
C ARG A 9 11.42 -3.15 2.96
N ILE A 10 11.02 -2.01 3.52
CA ILE A 10 10.99 -1.77 4.97
C ILE A 10 9.75 -2.39 5.65
N MET A 11 8.72 -2.76 4.87
CA MET A 11 7.49 -3.30 5.45
C MET A 11 7.70 -4.73 5.93
N CYS A 12 7.32 -5.05 7.16
CA CYS A 12 7.28 -6.44 7.62
C CYS A 12 6.21 -7.24 6.85
N ARG A 13 6.25 -8.57 6.94
CA ARG A 13 5.29 -9.45 6.23
C ARG A 13 3.83 -9.03 6.46
N GLN A 14 3.44 -8.73 7.70
CA GLN A 14 2.06 -8.36 8.03
C GLN A 14 1.63 -7.07 7.36
N HIS A 15 2.48 -6.04 7.33
CA HIS A 15 2.12 -4.78 6.68
C HIS A 15 2.17 -4.86 5.16
N LEU A 16 3.13 -5.60 4.59
CA LEU A 16 3.23 -5.81 3.14
C LEU A 16 1.98 -6.52 2.60
N LEU A 17 1.64 -7.66 3.19
CA LEU A 17 0.45 -8.42 2.81
C LEU A 17 -0.85 -7.70 3.20
N GLY A 18 -0.84 -6.98 4.32
CA GLY A 18 -1.98 -6.19 4.76
C GLY A 18 -2.34 -5.09 3.76
N GLU A 19 -1.37 -4.29 3.32
CA GLU A 19 -1.61 -3.26 2.32
C GLU A 19 -2.07 -3.86 0.98
N HIS A 20 -1.45 -4.97 0.55
CA HIS A 20 -1.84 -5.69 -0.66
C HIS A 20 -3.33 -6.08 -0.64
N VAL A 21 -3.80 -6.70 0.45
CA VAL A 21 -5.21 -7.07 0.62
C VAL A 21 -6.11 -5.83 0.68
N GLU A 22 -5.70 -4.79 1.41
CA GLU A 22 -6.50 -3.57 1.54
C GLU A 22 -6.68 -2.82 0.21
N ILE A 23 -5.71 -2.90 -0.72
CA ILE A 23 -5.86 -2.39 -2.08
C ILE A 23 -6.98 -3.14 -2.83
N HIS A 24 -7.02 -4.48 -2.76
CA HIS A 24 -8.13 -5.24 -3.34
C HIS A 24 -9.49 -4.85 -2.73
N MET A 25 -9.52 -4.58 -1.42
CA MET A 25 -10.74 -4.12 -0.75
C MET A 25 -11.17 -2.72 -1.25
N PHE A 26 -10.23 -1.79 -1.47
CA PHE A 26 -10.54 -0.48 -2.06
C PHE A 26 -11.08 -0.60 -3.48
N VAL A 27 -10.42 -1.40 -4.32
CA VAL A 27 -10.85 -1.69 -5.69
C VAL A 27 -12.25 -2.29 -5.71
N GLY A 28 -12.53 -3.29 -4.86
CA GLY A 28 -13.85 -3.90 -4.75
C GLY A 28 -14.92 -2.93 -4.26
N THR A 29 -14.58 -2.05 -3.32
CA THR A 29 -15.48 -1.01 -2.80
C THR A 29 -15.86 -0.01 -3.90
N LEU A 30 -14.86 0.51 -4.62
CA LEU A 30 -15.08 1.47 -5.70
C LEU A 30 -15.81 0.84 -6.89
N SER A 31 -15.52 -0.41 -7.24
CA SER A 31 -16.20 -1.13 -8.33
C SER A 31 -17.69 -1.33 -8.06
N ARG A 32 -18.09 -1.37 -6.78
CA ARG A 32 -19.50 -1.44 -6.34
C ARG A 32 -20.17 -0.06 -6.21
N GLY A 33 -19.51 1.01 -6.66
CA GLY A 33 -20.01 2.38 -6.54
C GLY A 33 -20.05 2.92 -5.10
N LYS A 34 -19.41 2.23 -4.14
CA LYS A 34 -19.40 2.66 -2.74
C LYS A 34 -18.38 3.77 -2.51
N THR A 35 -18.68 4.63 -1.56
CA THR A 35 -17.83 5.77 -1.22
C THR A 35 -16.60 5.36 -0.42
N VAL A 36 -15.47 6.00 -0.73
CA VAL A 36 -14.21 5.93 0.03
C VAL A 36 -13.80 7.29 0.59
N LYS A 37 -14.73 8.26 0.62
CA LYS A 37 -14.48 9.66 0.99
C LYS A 37 -13.77 9.79 2.33
N GLY A 38 -14.21 9.06 3.36
CA GLY A 38 -13.58 9.11 4.69
C GLY A 38 -12.12 8.62 4.72
N TYR A 39 -11.70 7.75 3.79
CA TYR A 39 -10.29 7.35 3.67
C TYR A 39 -9.45 8.41 2.97
N ILE A 40 -10.02 9.06 1.96
CA ILE A 40 -9.39 10.18 1.24
C ILE A 40 -9.18 11.36 2.19
N GLU A 41 -10.20 11.74 2.96
CA GLU A 41 -10.13 12.88 3.90
C GLU A 41 -9.13 12.65 5.04
N LYS A 42 -8.94 11.39 5.44
CA LYS A 42 -7.94 10.99 6.45
C LYS A 42 -6.53 10.83 5.87
N GLY A 43 -6.34 11.03 4.56
CA GLY A 43 -5.06 10.85 3.89
C GLY A 43 -4.57 9.40 3.86
N LEU A 44 -5.49 8.43 3.72
CA LEU A 44 -5.21 6.99 3.75
C LEU A 44 -5.27 6.31 2.38
N LEU A 45 -5.65 7.03 1.31
CA LEU A 45 -5.92 6.44 0.00
C LEU A 45 -5.55 7.40 -1.14
N GLU A 46 -4.80 6.89 -2.12
CA GLU A 46 -4.55 7.52 -3.42
C GLU A 46 -5.13 6.65 -4.54
N VAL A 47 -6.34 6.98 -5.01
CA VAL A 47 -7.10 6.12 -5.93
C VAL A 47 -6.33 5.86 -7.24
N HIS A 48 -5.77 6.91 -7.82
CA HIS A 48 -4.95 6.85 -9.04
C HIS A 48 -3.63 6.07 -8.90
N LYS A 49 -3.24 5.67 -7.69
CA LYS A 49 -2.04 4.88 -7.44
C LYS A 49 -2.35 3.42 -7.09
N LEU A 50 -3.62 3.01 -6.99
CA LEU A 50 -3.99 1.65 -6.57
C LEU A 50 -3.28 0.58 -7.41
N TYR A 51 -3.29 0.71 -8.74
CA TYR A 51 -2.65 -0.27 -9.62
C TYR A 51 -1.13 -0.26 -9.46
N ALA A 52 -0.47 0.89 -9.62
CA ALA A 52 0.98 0.98 -9.52
C ALA A 52 1.50 0.54 -8.13
N ARG A 53 0.79 0.91 -7.07
CA ARG A 53 1.13 0.51 -5.70
C ARG A 53 0.97 -0.99 -5.48
N HIS A 54 -0.05 -1.62 -6.05
CA HIS A 54 -0.19 -3.06 -6.02
C HIS A 54 1.03 -3.74 -6.63
N GLU A 55 1.46 -3.30 -7.81
CA GLU A 55 2.64 -3.85 -8.49
C GLU A 55 3.91 -3.69 -7.66
N GLU A 56 4.14 -2.52 -7.03
CA GLU A 56 5.27 -2.30 -6.10
C GLU A 56 5.27 -3.32 -4.94
N LEU A 57 4.09 -3.61 -4.37
CA LEU A 57 3.97 -4.61 -3.30
C LEU A 57 4.21 -6.03 -3.83
N VAL A 58 3.69 -6.36 -5.01
CA VAL A 58 3.86 -7.66 -5.66
C VAL A 58 5.33 -7.91 -6.01
N GLU A 59 6.04 -6.91 -6.51
CA GLU A 59 7.49 -7.00 -6.77
C GLU A 59 8.25 -7.36 -5.49
N GLU A 60 7.95 -6.68 -4.39
CA GLU A 60 8.55 -6.99 -3.09
C GLU A 60 8.14 -8.36 -2.55
N MET A 61 6.89 -8.77 -2.77
CA MET A 61 6.40 -10.11 -2.41
C MET A 61 7.18 -11.19 -3.19
N LYS A 62 7.35 -11.02 -4.51
CA LYS A 62 8.12 -11.91 -5.37
C LYS A 62 9.59 -11.96 -4.93
N ARG A 63 10.20 -10.80 -4.63
CA ARG A 63 11.57 -10.72 -4.11
C ARG A 63 11.76 -11.52 -2.81
N ARG A 64 10.73 -11.60 -1.97
CA ARG A 64 10.73 -12.42 -0.72
C ARG A 64 10.33 -13.88 -0.94
N GLY A 65 10.13 -14.32 -2.18
CA GLY A 65 9.75 -15.69 -2.53
C GLY A 65 8.27 -16.02 -2.31
N TYR A 66 7.39 -15.03 -2.18
CA TYR A 66 5.95 -15.29 -2.07
C TYR A 66 5.34 -15.62 -3.44
N ARG A 67 4.38 -16.54 -3.45
CA ARG A 67 3.53 -16.81 -4.61
C ARG A 67 2.37 -15.81 -4.61
N HIS A 68 2.26 -15.01 -5.67
CA HIS A 68 1.17 -14.07 -5.89
C HIS A 68 0.30 -14.55 -7.06
N CYS A 69 -1.02 -14.59 -6.88
CA CYS A 69 -1.97 -15.11 -7.86
C CYS A 69 -3.27 -14.27 -7.94
N SER A 70 -3.20 -13.00 -7.55
CA SER A 70 -4.38 -12.13 -7.44
C SER A 70 -4.10 -10.78 -8.10
N ASP A 71 -3.99 -10.76 -9.42
CA ASP A 71 -3.70 -9.52 -10.14
C ASP A 71 -4.88 -8.55 -10.09
N LEU A 72 -4.58 -7.25 -10.20
CA LEU A 72 -5.60 -6.21 -10.34
C LEU A 72 -6.01 -6.04 -11.79
N ASP A 73 -7.28 -5.70 -12.00
CA ASP A 73 -7.83 -5.31 -13.29
C ASP A 73 -7.08 -4.06 -13.83
N GLU A 74 -6.58 -4.15 -15.06
CA GLU A 74 -5.76 -3.12 -15.69
C GLU A 74 -6.47 -1.78 -15.87
N LYS A 75 -7.81 -1.74 -15.82
CA LYS A 75 -8.58 -0.48 -15.86
C LYS A 75 -8.18 0.50 -14.76
N TRP A 76 -7.59 0.00 -13.66
CA TRP A 76 -7.11 0.83 -12.56
C TRP A 76 -5.83 1.61 -12.88
N ARG A 77 -5.13 1.30 -13.98
CA ARG A 77 -3.97 2.05 -14.46
C ARG A 77 -4.30 3.52 -14.77
N THR A 78 -5.54 3.79 -15.20
CA THR A 78 -6.00 5.13 -15.63
C THR A 78 -7.01 5.74 -14.66
N ALA A 79 -7.06 5.25 -13.42
CA ALA A 79 -7.99 5.75 -12.42
C ALA A 79 -7.77 7.26 -12.14
N LYS A 80 -8.88 8.00 -12.01
CA LYS A 80 -8.85 9.46 -11.80
C LYS A 80 -8.11 9.83 -10.50
N LYS A 81 -7.32 10.91 -10.54
CA LYS A 81 -6.60 11.45 -9.39
C LYS A 81 -7.56 11.85 -8.28
N ARG A 82 -7.49 11.12 -7.15
CA ARG A 82 -8.29 11.36 -5.95
C ARG A 82 -7.50 10.93 -4.71
N GLY A 83 -7.46 11.81 -3.71
CA GLY A 83 -6.74 11.62 -2.47
C GLY A 83 -5.22 11.76 -2.60
N ILE A 84 -4.58 11.97 -1.46
CA ILE A 84 -3.14 12.10 -1.30
C ILE A 84 -2.76 11.51 0.06
N VAL A 85 -1.70 10.71 0.11
CA VAL A 85 -1.14 10.16 1.34
C VAL A 85 0.16 10.90 1.61
N ASP A 86 0.29 11.49 2.79
CA ASP A 86 1.56 12.05 3.25
C ASP A 86 2.54 10.90 3.56
N ARG A 87 3.48 10.67 2.63
CA ARG A 87 4.46 9.58 2.72
C ARG A 87 5.38 9.72 3.93
N LYS A 88 5.75 10.95 4.32
CA LYS A 88 6.63 11.19 5.47
C LYS A 88 5.90 10.81 6.75
N LYS A 89 4.69 11.36 6.94
CA LYS A 89 3.86 11.06 8.12
C LYS A 89 3.48 9.58 8.18
N SER A 90 3.14 8.97 7.04
CA SER A 90 2.79 7.55 6.96
C SER A 90 3.97 6.65 7.34
N ARG A 91 5.19 6.99 6.92
CA ARG A 91 6.42 6.31 7.35
C ARG A 91 6.65 6.45 8.84
N GLU A 92 6.60 7.66 9.38
CA GLU A 92 6.77 7.91 10.82
C GLU A 92 5.75 7.10 11.65
N GLU A 93 4.48 7.07 11.21
CA GLU A 93 3.42 6.28 11.84
C GLU A 93 3.70 4.77 11.77
N LEU A 94 4.16 4.25 10.63
CA LEU A 94 4.51 2.83 10.48
C LEU A 94 5.65 2.42 11.42
N LEU A 95 6.73 3.20 11.43
CA LEU A 95 7.92 2.91 12.23
C LEU A 95 7.63 3.03 13.73
N LYS A 96 6.75 3.96 14.13
CA LYS A 96 6.30 4.09 15.52
C LYS A 96 5.45 2.90 15.96
N ARG A 97 4.61 2.36 15.07
CA ARG A 97 3.66 1.26 15.40
C ARG A 97 4.27 -0.13 15.33
N CYS A 98 5.33 -0.32 14.53
CA CYS A 98 5.84 -1.66 14.24
C CYS A 98 7.36 -1.74 14.39
N PRO A 99 7.85 -2.36 15.48
CA PRO A 99 9.29 -2.58 15.69
C PRO A 99 9.95 -3.37 14.56
N ARG A 100 9.22 -4.31 13.94
CA ARG A 100 9.74 -5.09 12.79
C ARG A 100 9.90 -4.26 11.53
N CYS A 101 9.01 -3.30 11.26
CA CYS A 101 9.20 -2.39 10.14
C CYS A 101 10.32 -1.40 10.44
N LYS A 102 10.46 -0.97 11.70
CA LYS A 102 11.56 -0.12 12.15
C LYS A 102 12.91 -0.79 11.94
N GLN A 103 13.08 -2.02 12.41
CA GLN A 103 14.31 -2.77 12.20
C GLN A 103 14.69 -2.85 10.72
N ARG A 104 13.74 -3.24 9.85
CA ARG A 104 14.00 -3.34 8.40
C ARG A 104 14.33 -2.00 7.75
N HIS A 105 13.77 -0.90 8.25
CA HIS A 105 14.12 0.44 7.78
C HIS A 105 15.57 0.77 8.12
N ASP A 106 16.00 0.45 9.34
CA ASP A 106 17.37 0.71 9.80
C ASP A 106 18.37 -0.19 9.07
N ASP A 107 18.01 -1.44 8.78
CA ASP A 107 18.80 -2.37 7.97
C ASP A 107 19.01 -1.82 6.54
N VAL A 108 17.94 -1.31 5.92
CA VAL A 108 17.99 -0.74 4.57
C VAL A 108 18.75 0.60 4.53
N ALA A 109 18.69 1.39 5.59
CA ALA A 109 19.42 2.66 5.70
C ALA A 109 20.93 2.48 5.93
N SER A 110 21.36 1.28 6.34
CA SER A 110 22.76 0.94 6.61
C SER A 110 23.48 0.32 5.40
N CYS A 111 22.77 0.10 4.29
CA CYS A 111 23.30 -0.37 3.00
C CYS A 111 23.54 0.79 2.05
#